data_AF-A0A6V7PWS0-F1
#
_entry.id   AF-A0A6V7PWS0-F1
#
_cell.length_a   1.000
_cell.length_b   1.000
_cell.length_c   1.000
_cell.angle_alpha   90.00
_cell.angle_beta   90.00
_cell.angle_gamma   90.00
#
_symmetry.space_group_name_H-M   'P 1'
#
loop_
_entity.id
_entity.type
_entity.pdbx_description
1 polymer ?
#
loop_
_entity_poly.entity_id
_entity_poly.type
_entity_poly.pdbx_seq_one_letter_code
_entity_poly.pdbx_strand_id
1 'polypeptide(L)'
;MITFWLWIILRQVEAIETHCGYDFPLSPTKYIPFYGGAEYHDYHHYVGGQSQSNFASVFTYCDYLYGTDKGYRYHKAQMAKLREQWTTSDQNGGTDATNNNKKSD
;
A
#
# COMPACT_ATOMS: atom_id res chain seq x y z
N MET A 1 2.33 -3.18 36.11
CA MET A 1 2.43 -4.40 35.28
C MET A 1 1.39 -4.44 34.17
N ILE A 2 0.12 -4.08 34.42
CA ILE A 2 -0.94 -4.06 33.38
C ILE A 2 -0.57 -3.15 32.19
N THR A 3 -0.14 -1.91 32.46
CA THR A 3 0.25 -0.94 31.42
C THR A 3 1.39 -1.45 30.53
N PHE A 4 2.37 -2.13 31.12
CA PHE A 4 3.50 -2.73 30.40
C PHE A 4 3.03 -3.82 29.43
N TRP A 5 2.23 -4.78 29.91
CA TRP A 5 1.73 -5.86 29.06
C TRP A 5 0.77 -5.36 27.98
N LEU A 6 -0.06 -4.37 28.30
CA LEU A 6 -0.91 -3.71 27.32
C LEU A 6 -0.06 -3.05 26.22
N TRP A 7 1.00 -2.34 26.58
CA TRP A 7 1.93 -1.74 25.62
C TRP A 7 2.61 -2.80 24.73
N ILE A 8 3.07 -3.90 25.32
CA ILE A 8 3.68 -5.01 24.56
C ILE A 8 2.70 -5.58 23.55
N ILE A 9 1.45 -5.88 23.95
CA ILE A 9 0.43 -6.41 23.03
C ILE A 9 0.19 -5.44 21.88
N LEU A 10 0.01 -4.15 22.16
CA LEU A 10 -0.23 -3.12 21.14
C LEU A 10 0.93 -3.05 20.14
N ARG A 11 2.18 -3.04 20.62
CA ARG A 11 3.38 -3.02 19.76
C ARG A 11 3.52 -4.27 18.91
N GLN A 12 3.15 -5.44 19.42
CA GLN A 12 3.19 -6.69 18.64
C GLN A 12 2.10 -6.72 17.56
N VAL A 13 0.89 -6.24 17.86
CA VAL A 13 -0.19 -6.15 16.87
C VAL A 13 0.20 -5.22 15.72
N GLU A 14 0.70 -4.02 16.03
CA GLU A 14 1.21 -3.07 15.03
C GLU A 14 2.31 -3.69 14.16
N ALA A 15 3.28 -4.38 14.78
CA ALA A 15 4.37 -5.02 14.06
C ALA A 15 3.85 -6.09 13.09
N ILE A 16 2.91 -6.94 13.53
CA ILE A 16 2.29 -7.95 12.68
C ILE A 16 1.56 -7.28 11.52
N GLU A 17 0.71 -6.28 11.78
CA GLU A 17 -0.03 -5.59 10.72
C GLU A 17 0.88 -4.90 9.69
N THR A 18 2.01 -4.35 10.14
CA THR A 18 2.96 -3.66 9.24
C THR A 18 3.81 -4.62 8.41
N HIS A 19 4.07 -5.85 8.89
CA HIS A 19 5.03 -6.78 8.24
C HIS A 19 4.39 -8.05 7.67
N CYS A 20 3.11 -8.32 7.93
CA CYS A 20 2.45 -9.52 7.39
C CYS A 20 2.06 -9.39 5.90
N GLY A 21 2.18 -8.20 5.31
CA GLY A 21 1.86 -7.94 3.90
C GLY A 21 0.35 -7.86 3.58
N TYR A 22 -0.52 -8.05 4.57
CA TYR A 22 -1.98 -8.00 4.38
C TYR A 22 -2.53 -6.60 4.66
N ASP A 23 -3.23 -6.01 3.68
CA ASP A 23 -4.05 -4.80 3.86
C ASP A 23 -5.53 -5.17 3.94
N PHE A 24 -6.03 -5.40 5.16
CA PHE A 24 -7.44 -5.72 5.38
C PHE A 24 -8.31 -4.47 5.35
N PRO A 25 -9.44 -4.44 4.62
CA PRO A 25 -10.28 -3.25 4.47
C PRO A 25 -10.86 -2.71 5.79
N LEU A 26 -10.92 -3.53 6.85
CA LEU A 26 -11.45 -3.18 8.17
C LEU A 26 -10.37 -3.21 9.28
N SER A 27 -9.08 -3.09 8.94
CA SER A 27 -8.04 -3.10 9.98
C SER A 27 -8.21 -1.90 10.93
N PRO A 28 -8.02 -2.09 12.25
CA PRO A 28 -8.07 -0.99 13.23
C PRO A 28 -7.08 0.13 12.91
N THR A 29 -5.95 -0.19 12.29
CA THR A 29 -4.91 0.77 11.93
C THR A 29 -5.31 1.74 10.82
N LYS A 30 -6.32 1.44 9.99
CA LYS A 30 -6.87 2.40 9.02
C LYS A 30 -7.53 3.62 9.69
N TYR A 31 -7.92 3.50 10.96
CA TYR A 31 -8.48 4.62 11.73
C TYR A 31 -7.41 5.50 12.40
N ILE A 32 -6.14 5.10 12.33
CA ILE A 32 -5.03 5.87 12.88
C ILE A 32 -4.55 6.87 11.82
N PRO A 33 -4.66 8.19 12.07
CA PRO A 33 -4.16 9.18 11.13
C PRO A 33 -2.66 8.97 10.85
N PHE A 34 -2.26 9.11 9.59
CA PHE A 34 -0.86 9.00 9.14
C PHE A 34 -0.23 7.62 9.30
N TYR A 35 -1.03 6.57 9.47
CA TYR A 35 -0.52 5.20 9.42
C TYR A 35 -0.19 4.79 7.98
N GLY A 36 1.03 4.32 7.76
CA GLY A 36 1.53 3.88 6.44
C GLY A 36 1.13 2.45 6.09
N GLY A 37 0.99 1.58 7.07
CA GLY A 37 0.65 0.16 6.88
C GLY A 37 1.68 -0.65 6.11
N ALA A 38 1.28 -1.86 5.70
CA ALA A 38 2.17 -2.84 5.09
C ALA A 38 2.78 -2.35 3.78
N GLU A 39 1.98 -1.78 2.86
CA GLU A 39 2.48 -1.28 1.58
C GLU A 39 3.59 -0.21 1.75
N TYR A 40 3.43 0.71 2.71
CA TYR A 40 4.41 1.76 2.98
C TYR A 40 5.74 1.19 3.51
N HIS A 41 5.66 0.15 4.33
CA HIS A 41 6.81 -0.52 4.93
C HIS A 41 7.47 -1.52 3.96
N ASP A 42 6.68 -2.22 3.16
CA ASP A 42 7.17 -3.07 2.08
C ASP A 42 7.97 -2.24 1.07
N TYR A 43 7.52 -1.02 0.76
CA TYR A 43 8.30 -0.12 -0.07
C TYR A 43 9.65 0.25 0.56
N HIS A 44 9.70 0.51 1.87
CA HIS A 44 10.96 0.74 2.59
C HIS A 44 11.93 -0.44 2.41
N HIS A 45 11.44 -1.67 2.54
CA HIS A 45 12.24 -2.86 2.30
C HIS A 45 12.64 -3.05 0.82
N TYR A 46 11.74 -2.73 -0.11
CA TYR A 46 11.97 -2.84 -1.54
C TYR A 46 13.10 -1.93 -2.02
N VAL A 47 13.11 -0.67 -1.58
CA VAL A 47 14.19 0.27 -1.92
C VAL A 47 15.46 0.04 -1.09
N GLY A 48 15.30 -0.53 0.11
CA GLY A 48 16.38 -0.91 1.00
C GLY A 48 17.40 0.22 1.22
N GLY A 49 18.69 -0.10 1.14
CA GLY A 49 19.77 0.87 1.34
C GLY A 49 19.94 1.91 0.24
N GLN A 50 19.30 1.74 -0.92
CA GLN A 50 19.48 2.64 -2.07
C GLN A 50 18.69 3.94 -1.95
N SER A 51 17.55 3.92 -1.26
CA SER A 51 16.87 5.14 -0.85
C SER A 51 16.47 5.03 0.61
N GLN A 52 17.20 5.76 1.45
CA GLN A 52 16.89 6.03 2.85
C GLN A 52 15.52 6.73 2.94
N SER A 53 14.44 5.94 2.98
CA SER A 53 13.06 6.37 2.71
C SER A 53 12.06 5.66 3.63
N ASN A 54 10.89 6.27 3.87
CA ASN A 54 9.77 5.64 4.59
C ASN A 54 10.14 5.09 5.99
N PHE A 55 10.68 5.94 6.85
CA PHE A 55 11.21 5.52 8.15
C PHE A 55 10.15 5.34 9.24
N ALA A 56 9.06 6.10 9.18
CA ALA A 56 8.03 6.14 10.19
C ALA A 56 6.75 5.47 9.69
N SER A 57 6.54 4.21 10.08
CA SER A 57 5.34 3.43 9.72
C SER A 57 4.05 3.97 10.34
N VAL A 58 4.11 4.55 11.55
CA VAL A 58 2.94 5.09 12.27
C VAL A 58 2.81 6.60 12.13
N PHE A 59 3.94 7.30 12.08
CA PHE A 59 3.99 8.76 12.01
C PHE A 59 4.52 9.21 10.65
N THR A 60 3.91 8.74 9.56
CA THR A 60 4.37 9.02 8.19
C THR A 60 4.43 10.51 7.86
N TYR A 61 3.75 11.37 8.62
CA TYR A 61 3.88 12.82 8.50
C TYR A 61 5.32 13.30 8.74
N CYS A 62 6.10 12.59 9.55
CA CYS A 62 7.53 12.87 9.72
C CYS A 62 8.25 12.69 8.38
N ASP A 63 8.00 11.58 7.69
CA ASP A 63 8.61 11.36 6.38
C ASP A 63 8.15 12.37 5.33
N TYR A 64 6.90 12.83 5.41
CA TYR A 64 6.40 13.92 4.58
C TYR A 64 7.16 15.23 4.85
N LEU A 65 7.34 15.59 6.14
CA LEU A 65 8.02 16.82 6.54
C LEU A 65 9.49 16.81 6.14
N TYR A 66 10.17 15.67 6.30
CA TYR A 66 11.58 15.51 5.94
C TYR A 66 11.81 15.09 4.48
N GLY A 67 10.73 14.81 3.74
CA GLY A 67 10.76 14.49 2.32
C GLY A 67 11.31 13.09 2.00
N THR A 68 11.32 12.18 2.97
CA THR A 68 11.79 10.79 2.85
C THR A 68 10.70 9.86 2.32
N ASP A 69 9.48 10.35 2.05
CA ASP A 69 8.39 9.59 1.41
C ASP A 69 8.24 9.83 -0.11
N LYS A 70 9.07 10.70 -0.70
CA LYS A 70 8.91 11.12 -2.11
C LYS A 70 9.00 9.97 -3.10
N GLY A 71 9.94 9.05 -2.89
CA GLY A 71 10.10 7.86 -3.73
C GLY A 71 8.86 6.98 -3.70
N TYR A 72 8.32 6.73 -2.50
CA TYR A 72 7.09 5.96 -2.32
C TYR A 72 5.91 6.59 -3.05
N ARG A 73 5.72 7.90 -2.92
CA ARG A 73 4.62 8.62 -3.59
C ARG A 73 4.71 8.53 -5.11
N TYR A 74 5.92 8.64 -5.66
CA TYR A 74 6.13 8.44 -7.09
C TYR A 74 5.83 7.00 -7.51
N HIS A 75 6.35 6.01 -6.78
CA HIS A 75 6.11 4.60 -7.04
C HIS A 75 4.61 4.27 -7.03
N LYS A 76 3.90 4.69 -5.99
CA LYS A 76 2.45 4.49 -5.84
C LYS A 76 1.66 5.12 -6.99
N ALA A 77 2.02 6.33 -7.41
CA ALA A 77 1.37 6.99 -8.55
C ALA A 77 1.61 6.25 -9.87
N GLN A 78 2.80 5.68 -10.08
CA GLN A 78 3.10 4.86 -11.27
C GLN A 78 2.29 3.55 -11.26
N MET A 79 2.22 2.87 -10.12
CA MET A 79 1.43 1.64 -9.98
C MET A 79 -0.06 1.87 -10.21
N ALA A 80 -0.61 3.00 -9.73
CA ALA A 80 -2.01 3.36 -9.97
C ALA A 80 -2.31 3.54 -11.47
N LYS A 81 -1.44 4.28 -12.19
CA LYS A 81 -1.58 4.48 -13.65
C LYS A 81 -1.51 3.18 -14.42
N LEU A 82 -0.56 2.31 -14.08
CA LEU A 82 -0.46 0.99 -14.69
C LEU A 82 -1.74 0.19 -14.46
N ARG A 83 -2.23 0.13 -13.22
CA ARG A 83 -3.47 -0.58 -12.89
C ARG A 83 -4.67 -0.06 -13.70
N GLU A 84 -4.82 1.25 -13.83
CA GLU A 84 -5.87 1.85 -14.67
C GLU A 84 -5.75 1.43 -16.14
N GLN A 85 -4.53 1.46 -16.69
CA GLN A 85 -4.27 1.04 -18.07
C GLN A 85 -4.63 -0.44 -18.28
N TRP A 86 -4.21 -1.32 -17.38
CA TRP A 86 -4.53 -2.75 -17.40
C TRP A 86 -6.05 -2.99 -17.35
N THR A 87 -6.77 -2.31 -16.45
CA THR A 87 -8.23 -2.44 -16.37
C THR A 87 -8.93 -1.97 -17.65
N THR A 88 -8.41 -0.93 -18.29
CA THR A 88 -8.95 -0.40 -19.55
C THR A 88 -8.70 -1.35 -20.72
N SER A 89 -7.51 -1.97 -20.78
CA SER A 89 -7.21 -2.97 -21.81
C SER A 89 -8.05 -4.24 -21.69
N ASP A 90 -8.31 -4.72 -20.46
CA ASP A 90 -9.17 -5.88 -20.24
C ASP A 90 -10.62 -5.63 -20.68
N GLN A 91 -11.13 -4.41 -20.43
CA GLN A 91 -12.46 -4.01 -20.89
C GLN A 91 -12.55 -3.95 -22.42
N ASN A 92 -11.53 -3.37 -23.08
CA ASN A 92 -11.49 -3.28 -24.54
C ASN A 92 -11.33 -4.66 -25.21
N GLY A 93 -10.52 -5.55 -24.63
CA GLY A 93 -10.37 -6.93 -25.12
C GLY A 93 -11.65 -7.77 -24.96
N GLY A 94 -12.43 -7.54 -23.91
CA GLY A 94 -13.73 -8.18 -23.71
C GLY A 94 -14.83 -7.69 -24.66
N THR A 95 -14.82 -6.41 -25.04
CA THR A 95 -15.76 -5.85 -26.03
C THR A 95 -15.47 -6.33 -27.45
N ASP A 96 -14.21 -6.57 -27.81
CA ASP A 96 -13.84 -7.10 -29.13
C ASP A 96 -14.24 -8.58 -29.27
N ALA A 97 -14.18 -9.36 -28.20
CA ALA A 97 -14.63 -10.75 -28.18
C ALA A 97 -16.16 -10.90 -28.31
N THR A 98 -16.93 -9.96 -27.77
CA THR A 98 -18.41 -9.99 -27.86
C THR A 98 -18.95 -9.47 -29.20
N ASN A 99 -18.22 -8.61 -29.90
CA ASN A 99 -18.67 -8.08 -31.20
C ASN A 99 -18.40 -9.03 -32.37
N ASN A 100 -17.41 -9.92 -32.26
CA ASN A 100 -17.08 -10.90 -33.29
C ASN A 100 -18.06 -12.09 -33.35
N ASN A 101 -18.92 -12.27 -32.34
CA ASN A 101 -19.89 -13.38 -32.27
C ASN A 101 -21.29 -13.01 -32.79
N LYS A 102 -21.46 -11.81 -33.36
CA LYS A 102 -22.77 -11.29 -33.83
C LYS A 102 -22.83 -11.04 -35.34
N LYS A 103 -21.86 -11.57 -36.11
CA LYS A 103 -21.74 -11.34 -37.56
C LYS A 103 -21.85 -12.62 -38.40
N SER A 104 -22.41 -13.69 -37.83
CA SER A 104 -22.57 -15.00 -38.47
C SER A 104 -24.02 -15.50 -38.43
N ASP A 105 -24.98 -14.64 -38.81
CA ASP A 105 -26.35 -15.03 -39.16
C ASP A 105 -26.69 -14.48 -40.56
#